data_AF-A0A6F9Y3W9-F1
#
_entry.id   AF-A0A6F9Y3W9-F1
#
_cell.length_a   1.000
_cell.length_b   1.000
_cell.length_c   1.000
_cell.angle_alpha   90.00
_cell.angle_beta   90.00
_cell.angle_gamma   90.00
#
_symmetry.space_group_name_H-M   'P 1'
#
loop_
_entity.id
_entity.type
_entity.pdbx_description
1 polymer ?
#
loop_
_entity_poly.entity_id
_entity_poly.type
_entity_poly.pdbx_seq_one_letter_code
_entity_poly.pdbx_strand_id
1 'polypeptide(L)'
;MDEHGVVYEQQDLVELPPTKEELLTWISNSDQNLRYFFNTSGQHYRQLGLKDKVAQMSVAEAAELLASDGKLIKRPLMVEGTKVTCGFKEDVYQATWLN
;
A
#
# COMPACT_ATOMS: atom_id res chain seq x y z
N MET A 1 13.14 8.57 17.59
CA MET A 1 12.61 8.71 16.22
C MET A 1 12.18 10.15 16.01
N ASP A 2 13.11 11.09 16.24
CA ASP A 2 12.88 12.56 16.20
C ASP A 2 14.06 13.28 15.54
N GLU A 3 14.89 12.59 14.75
CA GLU A 3 16.19 13.14 14.34
C GLU A 3 16.28 13.63 12.90
N HIS A 4 15.24 13.51 12.05
CA HIS A 4 15.36 13.88 10.63
C HIS A 4 14.35 14.91 10.08
N GLY A 5 13.46 15.49 10.90
CA GLY A 5 12.63 16.63 10.46
C GLY A 5 11.76 16.37 9.22
N VAL A 6 11.55 15.11 8.85
CA VAL A 6 10.71 14.74 7.71
C VAL A 6 9.25 14.86 8.15
N VAL A 7 8.50 15.70 7.45
CA VAL A 7 7.07 15.88 7.66
C VAL A 7 6.37 14.62 7.15
N TYR A 8 6.01 13.71 8.05
CA TYR A 8 5.17 12.56 7.73
C TYR A 8 3.74 12.89 8.13
N GLU A 9 2.83 12.95 7.16
CA GLU A 9 1.40 12.96 7.45
C GLU A 9 0.95 11.55 7.84
N GLN A 10 0.55 11.39 9.09
CA GLN A 10 -0.04 10.14 9.56
C GLN A 10 -1.53 10.13 9.20
N GLN A 11 -1.89 9.36 8.18
CA GLN A 11 -3.27 9.15 7.77
C GLN A 11 -3.78 7.78 8.23
N ASP A 12 -4.97 7.75 8.83
CA ASP A 12 -5.66 6.48 9.10
C ASP A 12 -6.25 5.93 7.79
N LEU A 13 -5.60 4.90 7.25
CA LEU A 13 -6.03 4.31 5.98
C LEU A 13 -7.39 3.59 6.08
N VAL A 14 -7.88 3.24 7.28
CA VAL A 14 -9.20 2.61 7.45
C VAL A 14 -10.30 3.66 7.33
N GLU A 15 -10.15 4.79 8.02
CA GLU A 15 -11.14 5.86 8.03
C GLU A 15 -11.08 6.70 6.75
N LEU A 16 -9.86 6.97 6.26
CA LEU A 16 -9.58 7.76 5.08
C LEU A 16 -8.65 6.96 4.16
N PRO A 17 -9.17 5.98 3.40
CA PRO A 17 -8.37 5.29 2.41
C PRO A 17 -7.93 6.27 1.31
N PRO A 18 -6.74 6.07 0.72
CA PRO A 18 -6.31 6.83 -0.44
C PRO A 18 -7.27 6.63 -1.61
N THR A 19 -7.31 7.61 -2.51
CA THR A 19 -8.18 7.54 -3.68
C THR A 19 -7.71 6.49 -4.67
N LYS A 20 -8.62 6.03 -5.54
CA LYS A 20 -8.30 5.12 -6.64
C LYS A 20 -7.17 5.66 -7.52
N GLU A 21 -7.16 6.97 -7.80
CA GLU A 21 -6.16 7.61 -8.68
C GLU A 21 -4.77 7.60 -8.05
N GLU A 22 -4.68 7.89 -6.74
CA GLU A 22 -3.44 7.79 -5.98
C GLU A 22 -2.92 6.36 -5.96
N LEU A 23 -3.78 5.39 -5.61
CA LEU A 23 -3.40 3.97 -5.58
C LEU A 23 -2.99 3.46 -6.95
N LEU A 24 -3.70 3.85 -8.02
CA LEU A 24 -3.35 3.52 -9.39
C LEU A 24 -1.95 4.04 -9.73
N THR A 25 -1.65 5.29 -9.35
CA THR A 25 -0.36 5.92 -9.58
C THR A 25 0.74 5.20 -8.81
N TRP A 26 0.55 4.90 -7.54
CA TRP A 26 1.56 4.24 -6.71
C TRP A 26 1.83 2.80 -7.15
N ILE A 27 0.78 2.04 -7.45
CA ILE A 27 0.92 0.66 -7.93
C ILE A 27 1.62 0.64 -9.30
N SER A 28 1.26 1.55 -10.21
CA SER A 28 1.84 1.59 -11.56
C SER A 28 3.31 2.02 -11.56
N ASN A 29 3.73 2.84 -10.59
CA ASN A 29 5.11 3.30 -10.44
C ASN A 29 5.98 2.36 -9.58
N SER A 30 5.42 1.23 -9.12
CA SER A 30 6.15 0.28 -8.28
C SER A 30 6.57 -0.95 -9.07
N ASP A 31 7.78 -1.44 -8.83
CA ASP A 31 8.26 -2.73 -9.35
C ASP A 31 7.67 -3.94 -8.60
N GLN A 32 6.77 -3.70 -7.63
CA GLN A 32 6.19 -4.74 -6.81
C GLN A 32 4.92 -5.32 -7.45
N ASN A 33 4.66 -6.60 -7.21
CA ASN A 33 3.40 -7.22 -7.64
C ASN A 33 2.19 -6.65 -6.88
N LEU A 34 0.98 -6.77 -7.45
CA LEU A 34 -0.26 -6.28 -6.83
C LEU A 34 -0.44 -6.79 -5.39
N ARG A 35 -0.11 -8.05 -5.14
CA ARG A 35 -0.25 -8.68 -3.82
C ARG A 35 0.58 -7.98 -2.74
N TYR A 36 1.67 -7.30 -3.09
CA TYR A 36 2.49 -6.53 -2.17
C TYR A 36 1.71 -5.44 -1.43
N PHE A 37 0.71 -4.83 -2.08
CA PHE A 37 -0.11 -3.74 -1.56
C PHE A 37 -1.25 -4.21 -0.66
N PHE A 38 -1.60 -5.51 -0.71
CA PHE A 38 -2.69 -6.06 0.07
C PHE A 38 -2.26 -6.53 1.45
N ASN A 39 -3.11 -6.30 2.44
CA ASN A 39 -3.05 -6.87 3.78
C ASN A 39 -3.38 -8.37 3.74
N THR A 40 -2.44 -9.18 3.23
CA THR A 40 -2.61 -10.63 3.03
C THR A 40 -2.87 -11.41 4.32
N SER A 41 -2.48 -10.86 5.48
CA SER A 41 -2.76 -11.43 6.80
C SER A 41 -4.14 -11.04 7.36
N GLY A 42 -4.80 -10.04 6.78
CA GLY A 42 -6.06 -9.49 7.24
C GLY A 42 -7.27 -10.41 7.02
N GLN A 43 -8.26 -10.30 7.91
CA GLN A 43 -9.51 -11.09 7.82
C GLN A 43 -10.27 -10.80 6.52
N HIS A 44 -10.38 -9.54 6.11
CA HIS A 44 -11.09 -9.14 4.90
C HIS A 44 -10.47 -9.76 3.64
N TYR A 45 -9.14 -9.81 3.55
CA TYR A 45 -8.44 -10.46 2.44
C TYR A 45 -8.78 -11.95 2.32
N ARG A 46 -8.86 -12.64 3.45
CA ARG A 46 -9.22 -14.08 3.51
C ARG A 46 -10.70 -14.31 3.21
N GLN A 47 -11.59 -13.51 3.81
CA GLN A 47 -13.04 -13.63 3.62
C GLN A 47 -13.47 -13.39 2.18
N LEU A 48 -12.83 -12.44 1.49
CA LEU A 48 -13.12 -12.13 0.09
C LEU A 48 -12.44 -13.09 -0.91
N GLY A 49 -11.61 -14.03 -0.42
CA GLY A 49 -10.88 -14.99 -1.24
C GLY A 49 -9.87 -14.32 -2.20
N LEU A 50 -9.23 -13.23 -1.75
CA LEU A 50 -8.39 -12.40 -2.63
C LEU A 50 -7.07 -13.05 -3.04
N LYS A 51 -6.67 -14.14 -2.37
CA LYS A 51 -5.44 -14.88 -2.68
C LYS A 51 -5.35 -15.26 -4.16
N ASP A 52 -6.44 -15.80 -4.69
CA ASP A 52 -6.49 -16.32 -6.07
C ASP A 52 -6.94 -15.23 -7.06
N LYS A 53 -7.73 -14.25 -6.59
CA LYS A 53 -8.25 -13.16 -7.43
C LYS A 53 -7.21 -12.09 -7.76
N VAL A 54 -6.39 -11.68 -6.77
CA VAL A 54 -5.41 -10.58 -6.97
C VAL A 54 -4.38 -10.91 -8.03
N ALA A 55 -4.06 -12.19 -8.23
CA ALA A 55 -3.16 -12.63 -9.30
C ALA A 55 -3.73 -12.42 -10.71
N GLN A 56 -5.05 -12.27 -10.84
CA GLN A 56 -5.76 -12.08 -12.12
C GLN A 56 -6.32 -10.67 -12.28
N MET A 57 -6.23 -9.84 -11.24
CA MET A 57 -6.71 -8.46 -11.27
C MET A 57 -5.81 -7.58 -12.12
N SER A 58 -6.43 -6.61 -12.78
CA SER A 58 -5.74 -5.47 -13.37
C SER A 58 -5.34 -4.47 -12.28
N VAL A 59 -4.35 -3.62 -12.57
CA VAL A 59 -3.93 -2.54 -11.66
C VAL A 59 -5.10 -1.62 -11.28
N ALA A 60 -5.97 -1.30 -12.23
CA ALA A 60 -7.16 -0.49 -11.99
C ALA A 60 -8.19 -1.16 -11.06
N GLU A 61 -8.38 -2.47 -11.18
CA GLU A 61 -9.30 -3.23 -10.32
C GLU A 61 -8.76 -3.34 -8.90
N ALA A 62 -7.44 -3.58 -8.76
CA ALA A 62 -6.78 -3.59 -7.46
C ALA A 62 -6.85 -2.23 -6.77
N ALA A 63 -6.60 -1.14 -7.50
CA ALA A 63 -6.68 0.22 -6.97
C ALA A 63 -8.10 0.57 -6.51
N GLU A 64 -9.12 0.22 -7.29
CA GLU A 64 -10.52 0.43 -6.91
C GLU A 64 -10.90 -0.35 -5.65
N LEU A 65 -10.50 -1.62 -5.56
CA LEU A 65 -10.77 -2.45 -4.40
C LEU A 65 -10.10 -1.89 -3.13
N LEU A 66 -8.82 -1.50 -3.22
CA LEU A 66 -8.07 -0.92 -2.11
C LEU A 66 -8.66 0.43 -1.66
N ALA A 67 -9.11 1.26 -2.59
CA ALA A 67 -9.78 2.52 -2.27
C ALA A 67 -11.14 2.30 -1.57
N SER A 68 -11.87 1.25 -1.96
CA SER A 68 -13.18 0.94 -1.37
C SER A 68 -13.10 0.39 0.06
N ASP A 69 -11.99 -0.26 0.43
CA ASP A 69 -11.79 -0.82 1.76
C ASP A 69 -10.34 -0.70 2.21
N GLY A 70 -10.10 0.36 2.99
CA GLY A 70 -8.82 0.64 3.61
C GLY A 70 -8.22 -0.51 4.43
N LYS A 71 -9.04 -1.44 4.95
CA LYS A 71 -8.55 -2.63 5.70
C LYS A 71 -7.81 -3.62 4.82
N LEU A 72 -8.03 -3.56 3.51
CA LEU A 72 -7.30 -4.34 2.51
C LEU A 72 -5.91 -3.81 2.22
N ILE A 73 -5.60 -2.56 2.59
CA ILE A 73 -4.29 -1.95 2.36
C ILE A 73 -3.28 -2.47 3.39
N LYS A 74 -2.10 -2.91 2.93
CA LYS A 74 -1.00 -3.35 3.78
C LYS A 74 -0.37 -2.17 4.51
N ARG A 75 -0.06 -2.35 5.79
CA ARG A 75 0.47 -1.30 6.67
C ARG A 75 1.86 -1.65 7.24
N PRO A 76 2.72 -0.65 7.53
CA PRO A 76 2.59 0.77 7.16
C PRO A 76 2.64 0.96 5.64
N LEU A 77 1.89 1.93 5.11
CA LEU A 77 2.01 2.41 3.74
C LEU A 77 2.77 3.73 3.79
N MET A 78 3.86 3.83 3.06
CA MET A 78 4.67 5.05 2.98
C MET A 78 4.82 5.46 1.53
N VAL A 79 4.59 6.74 1.28
CA VAL A 79 4.53 7.33 -0.06
C VAL A 79 5.29 8.65 -0.05
N GLU A 80 6.13 8.88 -1.06
CA GLU A 80 6.81 10.14 -1.31
C GLU A 80 7.03 10.30 -2.81
N GLY A 81 6.31 11.25 -3.40
CA GLY A 81 6.28 11.42 -4.86
C GLY A 81 5.87 10.12 -5.56
N THR A 82 6.80 9.50 -6.28
CA THR A 82 6.59 8.25 -7.01
C THR A 82 7.01 7.00 -6.22
N LYS A 83 7.72 7.15 -5.11
CA LYS A 83 8.16 6.03 -4.27
C LYS A 83 7.02 5.58 -3.37
N VAL A 84 6.77 4.27 -3.33
CA VAL A 84 5.81 3.65 -2.43
C VAL A 84 6.39 2.39 -1.80
N THR A 85 6.20 2.22 -0.49
CA THR A 85 6.55 1.00 0.23
C THR A 85 5.40 0.55 1.12
N CYS A 86 5.18 -0.77 1.19
CA CYS A 86 4.08 -1.40 1.93
C CYS A 86 4.60 -2.45 2.91
N GLY A 87 4.30 -2.26 4.18
CA GLY A 87 4.81 -3.05 5.29
C GLY A 87 6.18 -2.59 5.75
N PHE A 88 6.55 -2.99 6.96
CA PHE A 88 7.86 -2.68 7.51
C PHE A 88 8.84 -3.79 7.12
N LYS A 89 9.83 -3.44 6.30
CA LYS A 89 11.05 -4.23 6.08
C LYS A 89 12.22 -3.27 6.23
N GLU A 90 13.04 -3.48 7.26
CA GLU A 90 14.12 -2.57 7.62
C GLU A 90 15.07 -2.30 6.43
N ASP A 91 15.48 -3.35 5.72
CA ASP A 91 16.36 -3.26 4.53
C ASP A 91 15.79 -2.37 3.42
N VAL A 92 14.50 -2.56 3.09
CA VAL A 92 13.79 -1.74 2.09
C VAL A 92 13.60 -0.32 2.60
N TYR A 93 13.35 -0.16 3.89
CA TYR A 93 13.11 1.13 4.49
C TYR A 93 14.39 1.98 4.44
N GLN A 94 15.52 1.43 4.86
CA GLN A 94 16.81 2.12 4.81
C GLN A 94 17.20 2.47 3.36
N ALA A 95 17.06 1.54 2.42
CA ALA A 95 17.42 1.79 1.02
C ALA A 95 16.54 2.87 0.34
N THR A 96 15.26 2.96 0.71
CA THR A 96 14.30 3.84 0.03
C THR A 96 14.23 5.24 0.67
N TRP A 97 14.40 5.32 1.99
CA TRP A 97 14.06 6.50 2.81
C TRP A 97 15.23 7.13 3.60
N LEU A 98 16.39 6.48 3.71
CA LEU A 98 17.56 7.01 4.44
C LEU A 98 18.71 7.46 3.53
N ASN A 99 18.44 7.75 2.25
CA ASN A 99 19.42 8.26 1.29
C ASN A 99 19.31 9.78 1.12
#